data_AF-A0A0Q5C947-F1
#
_entry.id   AF-A0A0Q5C947-F1
#
_cell.length_a   1.000
_cell.length_b   1.000
_cell.length_c   1.000
_cell.angle_alpha   90.00
_cell.angle_beta   90.00
_cell.angle_gamma   90.00
#
_symmetry.space_group_name_H-M   'P 1'
#
loop_
_entity.id
_entity.type
_entity.pdbx_description
1 polymer ?
#
loop_
_entity_poly.entity_id
_entity_poly.type
_entity_poly.pdbx_seq_one_letter_code
_entity_poly.pdbx_strand_id
1 'polypeptide(L)'
;MAQTRVPDDHKSKAPTAAERRESDAEQDELLADMPALRPPHQLRLRHRNAILRIAVSLQPFVGDGGKGLDLKPDDPRVGVLLDVLADVDDFAESIALDKEAYIAWAVDAQNDHFMAILNRYASAVGE
;
A
#
# COMPACT_ATOMS: atom_id res chain seq x y z
N MET A 1 -23.04 21.27 -39.42
CA MET A 1 -23.46 21.04 -38.03
C MET A 1 -22.19 20.84 -37.20
N ALA A 2 -21.82 21.82 -36.39
CA ALA A 2 -20.62 21.75 -35.56
C ALA A 2 -20.96 20.97 -34.27
N GLN A 3 -20.31 19.82 -34.05
CA GLN A 3 -20.38 19.12 -32.78
C GLN A 3 -19.42 19.79 -31.81
N THR A 4 -19.97 20.49 -30.82
CA THR A 4 -19.25 20.96 -29.65
C THR A 4 -18.80 19.76 -28.83
N ARG A 5 -17.50 19.40 -28.89
CA ARG A 5 -16.88 18.51 -27.90
C ARG A 5 -16.75 19.31 -26.61
N VAL A 6 -17.56 18.96 -25.61
CA VAL A 6 -17.30 19.36 -24.22
C VAL A 6 -16.12 18.51 -23.74
N PRO A 7 -15.04 19.09 -23.20
CA PRO A 7 -14.01 18.32 -22.54
C PRO A 7 -14.52 17.93 -21.14
N ASP A 8 -14.68 16.62 -20.89
CA ASP A 8 -14.89 16.08 -19.55
C ASP A 8 -13.62 16.36 -18.73
N ASP A 9 -13.70 17.38 -17.89
CA ASP A 9 -12.64 17.82 -16.98
C ASP A 9 -12.65 16.90 -15.72
N HIS A 10 -12.45 15.60 -15.92
CA HIS A 10 -12.12 14.68 -14.82
C HIS A 10 -10.65 14.86 -14.43
N LYS A 11 -10.29 16.06 -13.96
CA LYS A 11 -9.04 16.26 -13.22
C LYS A 11 -9.19 15.56 -11.88
N SER A 12 -8.58 14.38 -11.77
CA SER A 12 -8.32 13.72 -10.51
C SER A 12 -7.59 14.72 -9.60
N LYS A 13 -8.32 15.34 -8.66
CA LYS A 13 -7.74 16.30 -7.72
C LYS A 13 -6.86 15.52 -6.75
N ALA A 14 -5.61 15.93 -6.62
CA ALA A 14 -4.74 15.40 -5.57
C ALA A 14 -5.42 15.56 -4.20
N PRO A 15 -5.31 14.56 -3.30
CA PRO A 15 -5.97 14.59 -2.01
C PRO A 15 -5.48 15.78 -1.18
N THR A 16 -6.44 16.43 -0.53
CA THR A 16 -6.25 17.57 0.37
C THR A 16 -5.48 17.15 1.62
N ALA A 17 -4.90 18.14 2.33
CA ALA A 17 -4.19 17.89 3.57
C ALA A 17 -5.08 17.38 4.73
N ALA A 18 -6.40 17.50 4.60
CA ALA A 18 -7.36 16.92 5.54
C ALA A 18 -7.60 15.42 5.21
N GLU A 19 -7.86 15.11 3.94
CA GLU A 19 -8.05 13.73 3.47
C GLU A 19 -6.80 12.86 3.70
N ARG A 20 -5.60 13.43 3.56
CA ARG A 20 -4.35 12.72 3.90
C ARG A 20 -4.26 12.39 5.39
N ARG A 21 -4.59 13.34 6.27
CA ARG A 21 -4.55 13.13 7.72
C ARG A 21 -5.58 12.10 8.17
N GLU A 22 -6.75 12.08 7.55
CA GLU A 22 -7.77 11.07 7.81
C GLU A 22 -7.29 9.68 7.35
N SER A 23 -6.74 9.58 6.14
CA SER A 23 -6.14 8.34 5.65
C SER A 23 -4.96 7.85 6.51
N ASP A 24 -4.13 8.74 7.03
CA ASP A 24 -3.02 8.37 7.92
C ASP A 24 -3.56 7.84 9.26
N ALA A 25 -4.63 8.45 9.80
CA ALA A 25 -5.26 8.00 11.03
C ALA A 25 -5.94 6.63 10.88
N GLU A 26 -6.62 6.39 9.75
CA GLU A 26 -7.21 5.08 9.43
C GLU A 26 -6.13 4.00 9.32
N GLN A 27 -4.99 4.30 8.71
CA GLN A 27 -3.85 3.38 8.64
C GLN A 27 -3.24 3.11 10.00
N ASP A 28 -3.17 4.13 10.86
CA ASP A 28 -2.67 3.98 12.23
C ASP A 28 -3.61 3.11 13.09
N GLU A 29 -4.93 3.23 12.90
CA GLU A 29 -5.91 2.38 13.56
C GLU A 29 -5.79 0.92 13.12
N LEU A 30 -5.67 0.67 11.80
CA LEU A 30 -5.46 -0.68 11.26
C LEU A 30 -4.17 -1.33 11.77
N LEU A 31 -3.16 -0.55 12.13
CA LEU A 31 -1.86 -1.05 12.58
C LEU A 31 -1.64 -0.88 14.09
N ALA A 32 -2.69 -0.58 14.85
CA ALA A 32 -2.58 -0.22 16.27
C ALA A 32 -2.10 -1.38 17.15
N ASP A 33 -2.48 -2.60 16.83
CA ASP A 33 -2.12 -3.83 17.54
C ASP A 33 -0.96 -4.59 16.89
N MET A 34 -0.46 -4.09 15.75
CA MET A 34 0.66 -4.70 15.04
C MET A 34 1.96 -4.59 15.86
N PRO A 35 2.72 -5.69 16.00
CA PRO A 35 4.05 -5.67 16.58
C PRO A 35 4.98 -4.68 15.87
N ALA A 36 5.89 -4.08 16.65
CA ALA A 36 6.74 -3.03 16.14
C ALA A 36 7.68 -3.50 15.02
N LEU A 37 7.69 -2.76 13.91
CA LEU A 37 8.62 -2.91 12.80
C LEU A 37 9.75 -1.87 12.91
N ARG A 38 10.92 -2.15 12.31
CA ARG A 38 12.02 -1.18 12.26
C ARG A 38 11.59 0.08 11.50
N PRO A 39 11.84 1.28 12.04
CA PRO A 39 11.43 2.51 11.38
C PRO A 39 12.20 2.72 10.06
N PRO A 40 11.61 3.46 9.09
CA PRO A 40 12.18 3.64 7.75
C PRO A 40 13.65 4.11 7.71
N HIS A 41 14.05 5.00 8.62
CA HIS A 41 15.42 5.53 8.69
C HIS A 41 16.47 4.46 9.09
N GLN A 42 16.05 3.33 9.66
CA GLN A 42 16.91 2.20 10.03
C GLN A 42 16.93 1.10 8.97
N LEU A 43 16.21 1.27 7.86
CA LEU A 43 16.18 0.29 6.79
C LEU A 43 17.49 0.25 6.02
N ARG A 44 18.03 -0.96 5.88
CA ARG A 44 19.16 -1.27 5.00
C ARG A 44 18.76 -1.15 3.54
N LEU A 45 19.74 -0.98 2.65
CA LEU A 45 19.53 -0.89 1.20
C LEU A 45 18.66 -2.04 0.64
N ARG A 46 18.87 -3.27 1.11
CA ARG A 46 18.05 -4.43 0.70
C ARG A 46 16.56 -4.20 0.98
N HIS A 47 16.21 -3.71 2.16
CA HIS A 47 14.82 -3.48 2.55
C HIS A 47 14.21 -2.33 1.75
N ARG A 48 14.98 -1.24 1.56
CA ARG A 48 14.56 -0.12 0.70
C ARG A 48 14.30 -0.56 -0.74
N ASN A 49 15.17 -1.42 -1.29
CA ASN A 49 14.97 -1.96 -2.63
C ASN A 49 13.78 -2.92 -2.71
N ALA A 50 13.50 -3.69 -1.65
CA ALA A 50 12.34 -4.57 -1.59
C ALA A 50 11.04 -3.75 -1.67
N ILE A 51 10.88 -2.74 -0.79
CA ILE A 51 9.66 -1.93 -0.80
C ILE A 51 9.48 -1.15 -2.11
N LEU A 52 10.55 -0.65 -2.73
CA LEU A 52 10.47 0.00 -4.04
C LEU A 52 10.00 -0.95 -5.15
N ARG A 53 10.47 -2.20 -5.14
CA ARG A 53 10.01 -3.21 -6.10
C ARG A 53 8.53 -3.53 -5.90
N ILE A 54 8.11 -3.73 -4.66
CA ILE A 54 6.71 -3.97 -4.30
C ILE A 54 5.84 -2.81 -4.78
N ALA A 55 6.26 -1.57 -4.52
CA ALA A 55 5.53 -0.37 -4.96
C ALA A 55 5.40 -0.28 -6.48
N VAL A 56 6.45 -0.65 -7.24
CA VAL A 56 6.40 -0.73 -8.70
C VAL A 56 5.43 -1.81 -9.18
N SER A 57 5.43 -2.98 -8.55
CA SER A 57 4.50 -4.08 -8.87
C SER A 57 3.04 -3.70 -8.64
N LEU A 58 2.77 -2.75 -7.74
CA LEU A 58 1.43 -2.25 -7.47
C LEU A 58 0.95 -1.18 -8.47
N GLN A 59 1.85 -0.53 -9.25
CA GLN A 59 1.47 0.52 -10.20
C GLN A 59 0.36 0.15 -11.19
N PRO A 60 0.30 -1.08 -11.77
CA PRO A 60 -0.78 -1.48 -12.68
C PRO A 60 -2.18 -1.48 -12.05
N PHE A 61 -2.25 -1.45 -10.72
CA PHE A 61 -3.49 -1.44 -9.97
C PHE A 61 -3.93 -0.05 -9.51
N VAL A 62 -2.99 0.89 -9.44
CA VAL A 62 -3.25 2.30 -9.15
C VAL A 62 -3.68 2.96 -10.46
N GLY A 63 -4.94 2.80 -10.85
CA GLY A 63 -5.50 3.43 -12.05
C GLY A 63 -5.43 4.96 -11.99
N ASP A 64 -5.58 5.62 -13.15
CA ASP A 64 -5.46 7.07 -13.41
C ASP A 64 -6.44 7.99 -12.64
N GLY A 65 -7.12 7.46 -11.61
CA GLY A 65 -8.18 8.11 -10.84
C GLY A 65 -8.17 7.82 -9.34
N GLY A 66 -7.18 7.11 -8.79
CA GLY A 66 -6.97 6.98 -7.34
C GLY A 66 -8.07 6.27 -6.53
N LYS A 67 -9.05 5.62 -7.17
CA LYS A 67 -10.14 4.91 -6.47
C LYS A 67 -9.86 3.42 -6.37
N GLY A 68 -9.08 3.03 -5.36
CA GLY A 68 -9.03 1.66 -4.80
C GLY A 68 -8.74 0.51 -5.77
N LEU A 69 -8.56 -0.68 -5.21
CA LEU A 69 -8.43 -1.93 -5.97
C LEU A 69 -9.84 -2.47 -6.28
N ASP A 70 -10.52 -1.97 -7.31
CA ASP A 70 -11.79 -2.55 -7.77
C ASP A 70 -11.53 -3.81 -8.62
N LEU A 71 -11.04 -4.87 -7.96
CA LEU A 71 -10.77 -6.16 -8.56
C LEU A 71 -11.90 -7.13 -8.26
N LYS A 72 -12.50 -7.67 -9.32
CA LYS A 72 -13.41 -8.80 -9.17
C LYS A 72 -12.63 -10.09 -8.89
N PRO A 73 -13.24 -11.10 -8.24
CA PRO A 73 -12.57 -12.37 -7.96
C PRO A 73 -12.03 -13.10 -9.20
N ASP A 74 -12.60 -12.86 -10.37
CA ASP A 74 -12.20 -13.46 -11.66
C ASP A 74 -11.19 -12.59 -12.45
N ASP A 75 -10.78 -11.43 -11.91
CA ASP A 75 -9.82 -10.58 -12.57
C ASP A 75 -8.44 -11.27 -12.60
N PRO A 76 -7.80 -11.40 -13.79
CA PRO A 76 -6.51 -12.07 -13.91
C PRO A 76 -5.39 -11.39 -13.11
N ARG A 77 -5.58 -10.15 -12.67
CA ARG A 77 -4.63 -9.41 -11.85
C ARG A 77 -4.72 -9.75 -10.36
N VAL A 78 -5.75 -10.48 -9.91
CA VAL A 78 -5.87 -10.90 -8.50
C VAL A 78 -4.66 -11.72 -8.06
N GLY A 79 -4.16 -12.63 -8.91
CA GLY A 79 -2.95 -13.40 -8.59
C GLY A 79 -1.74 -12.50 -8.33
N VAL A 80 -1.55 -11.48 -9.17
CA VAL A 80 -0.46 -10.50 -9.01
C VAL A 80 -0.65 -9.67 -7.73
N LEU A 81 -1.88 -9.33 -7.35
CA LEU A 81 -2.13 -8.63 -6.08
C LEU A 81 -1.79 -9.52 -4.89
N LEU A 82 -2.14 -10.80 -4.93
CA LEU A 82 -1.80 -11.75 -3.87
C LEU A 82 -0.28 -11.92 -3.73
N ASP A 83 0.45 -11.97 -4.85
CA ASP A 83 1.92 -12.01 -4.84
C ASP A 83 2.49 -10.73 -4.21
N VAL A 84 1.92 -9.56 -4.51
CA VAL A 84 2.32 -8.29 -3.89
C VAL A 84 2.07 -8.30 -2.39
N LEU A 85 0.93 -8.82 -1.92
CA LEU A 85 0.63 -8.91 -0.50
C LEU A 85 1.60 -9.87 0.22
N ALA A 86 1.94 -11.00 -0.40
CA ALA A 86 2.95 -11.92 0.11
C ALA A 86 4.34 -11.26 0.19
N ASP A 87 4.74 -10.49 -0.83
CA ASP A 87 6.01 -9.76 -0.80
C ASP A 87 6.03 -8.69 0.32
N VAL A 88 4.88 -8.06 0.61
CA VAL A 88 4.75 -7.12 1.74
C VAL A 88 4.90 -7.84 3.08
N ASP A 89 4.28 -9.00 3.23
CA ASP A 89 4.40 -9.83 4.43
C ASP A 89 5.86 -10.24 4.68
N ASP A 90 6.52 -10.80 3.66
CA ASP A 90 7.94 -11.17 3.70
C ASP A 90 8.84 -9.97 4.07
N PHE A 91 8.53 -8.80 3.50
CA PHE A 91 9.23 -7.57 3.83
C PHE A 91 9.03 -7.18 5.30
N ALA A 92 7.77 -7.15 5.78
CA ALA A 92 7.42 -6.77 7.14
C ALA A 92 8.03 -7.72 8.17
N GLU A 93 7.94 -9.03 7.95
CA GLU A 93 8.60 -10.06 8.78
C GLU A 93 10.12 -9.81 8.86
N SER A 94 10.76 -9.47 7.74
CA SER A 94 12.21 -9.23 7.70
C SER A 94 12.67 -8.01 8.50
N ILE A 95 11.76 -7.07 8.78
CA ILE A 95 12.03 -5.85 9.53
C ILE A 95 11.35 -5.81 10.91
N ALA A 96 10.61 -6.85 11.28
CA ALA A 96 10.01 -6.98 12.60
C ALA A 96 11.08 -6.92 13.70
N LEU A 97 10.79 -6.18 14.77
CA LEU A 97 11.63 -6.15 15.98
C LEU A 97 11.45 -7.42 16.81
N ASP A 98 10.22 -7.95 16.83
CA ASP A 98 9.87 -9.26 17.36
C ASP A 98 9.19 -10.07 16.25
N LYS A 99 9.94 -11.01 15.68
CA LYS A 99 9.50 -11.80 14.54
C LYS A 99 8.38 -12.78 14.92
N GLU A 100 8.46 -13.40 16.09
CA GLU A 100 7.46 -14.38 16.53
C GLU A 100 6.13 -13.69 16.82
N ALA A 101 6.18 -12.52 17.46
CA ALA A 101 4.98 -11.71 17.67
C ALA A 101 4.36 -11.26 16.33
N TYR A 102 5.19 -10.82 15.38
CA TYR A 102 4.71 -10.44 14.04
C TYR A 102 4.00 -11.60 13.35
N ILE A 103 4.60 -12.80 13.33
CA ILE A 103 4.01 -14.00 12.72
C ILE A 103 2.67 -14.33 13.38
N ALA A 104 2.59 -14.28 14.71
CA ALA A 104 1.35 -14.54 15.43
C ALA A 104 0.23 -13.54 15.06
N TRP A 105 0.58 -12.26 14.88
CA TRP A 105 -0.37 -11.23 14.43
C TRP A 105 -0.77 -11.43 12.96
N ALA A 106 0.18 -11.76 12.08
CA ALA A 106 -0.04 -11.87 10.64
C ALA A 106 -1.02 -12.99 10.24
N VAL A 107 -1.18 -14.02 11.08
CA VAL A 107 -2.15 -15.11 10.88
C VAL A 107 -3.59 -14.61 10.76
N ASP A 108 -3.95 -13.60 11.55
CA ASP A 108 -5.30 -13.04 11.58
C ASP A 108 -5.40 -11.71 10.80
N ALA A 109 -4.29 -11.20 10.28
CA ALA A 109 -4.24 -9.96 9.52
C ALA A 109 -4.94 -10.10 8.16
N GLN A 110 -5.65 -9.05 7.77
CA GLN A 110 -6.33 -8.95 6.48
C GLN A 110 -5.53 -8.13 5.47
N ASN A 111 -5.88 -8.24 4.17
CA ASN A 111 -5.25 -7.52 3.07
C ASN A 111 -5.03 -6.02 3.34
N ASP A 112 -6.00 -5.36 3.99
CA ASP A 112 -5.92 -3.94 4.31
C ASP A 112 -4.78 -3.60 5.27
N HIS A 113 -4.39 -4.51 6.16
CA HIS A 113 -3.24 -4.34 7.04
C HIS A 113 -1.94 -4.31 6.23
N PHE A 114 -1.77 -5.24 5.29
CA PHE A 114 -0.61 -5.28 4.41
C PHE A 114 -0.56 -4.06 3.48
N MET A 115 -1.71 -3.62 2.96
CA MET A 115 -1.79 -2.37 2.20
C MET A 115 -1.40 -1.15 3.04
N ALA A 116 -1.81 -1.09 4.31
CA ALA A 116 -1.39 -0.04 5.24
C ALA A 116 0.12 -0.06 5.51
N ILE A 117 0.71 -1.25 5.70
CA ILE A 117 2.17 -1.41 5.83
C ILE A 117 2.87 -0.87 4.57
N LEU A 118 2.42 -1.29 3.39
CA LEU A 118 2.98 -0.85 2.12
C LEU A 118 2.93 0.68 1.98
N ASN A 119 1.78 1.30 2.23
CA ASN A 119 1.62 2.76 2.14
C ASN A 119 2.57 3.50 3.11
N ARG A 120 2.68 3.01 4.36
CA ARG A 120 3.57 3.59 5.38
C ARG A 120 5.04 3.55 4.97
N TYR A 121 5.50 2.46 4.35
CA TYR A 121 6.92 2.30 3.98
C TYR A 121 7.26 2.82 2.59
N ALA A 122 6.34 2.77 1.63
CA ALA A 122 6.55 3.31 0.30
C ALA A 122 6.62 4.85 0.33
N SER A 123 5.78 5.51 1.12
CA SER A 123 5.86 6.96 1.33
C SER A 123 7.21 7.38 1.90
N ALA A 124 7.71 6.66 2.91
CA ALA A 124 8.96 6.99 3.58
C ALA A 124 10.25 6.67 2.78
N VAL A 125 10.17 5.86 1.72
CA VAL A 125 11.32 5.52 0.85
C VAL A 125 11.28 6.29 -0.48
N GLY A 126 10.12 6.81 -0.87
CA GLY A 126 9.94 7.66 -2.05
C GLY A 126 10.28 9.15 -1.84
N GLU A 127 10.50 9.58 -0.60
CA GLU A 127 11.09 10.89 -0.22
C GLU A 127 12.62 10.90 -0.39
#